data_AF-A0AB38PE18-F1
#
_entry.id   AF-A0AB38PE18-F1
#
_cell.length_a   1.000
_cell.length_b   1.000
_cell.length_c   1.000
_cell.angle_alpha   90.00
_cell.angle_beta   90.00
_cell.angle_gamma   90.00
#
_symmetry.space_group_name_H-M   'P 1'
#
loop_
_entity.id
_entity.type
_entity.pdbx_description
1 polymer ?
#
loop_
_entity_poly.entity_id
_entity_poly.type
_entity_poly.pdbx_seq_one_letter_code
_entity_poly.pdbx_strand_id
1 'polypeptide(L)' 'MSQNKNETMIADIRKKLNIVNQGLLNPDKFKNASQQDIEEIHNFVMSKDSFSPSEVTAIADELGNLRQD' A
#
# COMPACT_ATOMS: atom_id res chain seq x y z
N MET A 1 20.17 0.60 -10.65
CA MET A 1 18.75 0.20 -10.63
C MET A 1 18.05 1.07 -9.61
N SER A 2 17.30 2.09 -10.06
CA SER A 2 16.56 2.96 -9.14
C SER A 2 15.39 2.14 -8.59
N GLN A 3 15.44 1.81 -7.31
CA GLN A 3 14.29 1.25 -6.60
C GLN A 3 13.16 2.30 -6.67
N ASN A 4 12.01 1.93 -7.21
CA ASN A 4 10.86 2.82 -7.24
C ASN A 4 10.27 2.89 -5.83
N LYS A 5 10.39 4.05 -5.17
CA LYS A 5 9.99 4.23 -3.77
C LYS A 5 8.55 3.80 -3.50
N ASN A 6 7.65 4.04 -4.45
CA ASN A 6 6.24 3.65 -4.34
C ASN A 6 6.09 2.13 -4.25
N GLU A 7 6.82 1.39 -5.08
CA GLU A 7 6.74 -0.08 -5.09
C GLU A 7 7.21 -0.66 -3.75
N THR A 8 8.29 -0.11 -3.19
CA THR A 8 8.82 -0.51 -1.89
C THR A 8 7.79 -0.24 -0.78
N MET A 9 7.22 0.96 -0.72
CA MET A 9 6.22 1.33 0.28
C MET A 9 4.98 0.44 0.20
N ILE A 10 4.48 0.15 -1.00
CA ILE A 10 3.33 -0.74 -1.20
C ILE A 10 3.66 -2.18 -0.78
N ALA A 11 4.85 -2.68 -1.10
CA ALA A 11 5.29 -4.00 -0.68
C ALA A 11 5.34 -4.12 0.86
N ASP A 12 5.84 -3.08 1.53
CA ASP A 12 5.92 -3.02 2.97
C ASP A 12 4.52 -2.96 3.62
N ILE A 13 3.62 -2.10 3.12
CA ILE A 13 2.23 -2.04 3.56
C ILE A 13 1.56 -3.42 3.42
N ARG A 14 1.72 -4.05 2.24
CA ARG A 14 1.13 -5.36 1.96
C ARG A 14 1.62 -6.42 2.95
N LYS A 15 2.92 -6.41 3.27
CA LYS A 15 3.51 -7.30 4.28
C LYS A 15 2.95 -7.02 5.66
N LYS A 16 2.82 -5.75 6.05
CA LYS A 16 2.29 -5.33 7.35
C LYS A 16 0.83 -5.71 7.55
N LEU A 17 0.01 -5.56 6.51
CA LEU A 17 -1.42 -5.90 6.52
C LEU A 17 -1.68 -7.39 6.26
N ASN A 18 -0.64 -8.19 6.03
CA ASN A 18 -0.73 -9.61 5.68
C ASN A 18 -1.67 -9.89 4.49
N ILE A 19 -1.64 -9.00 3.48
CA ILE A 19 -2.48 -9.14 2.28
C ILE A 19 -1.83 -10.14 1.33
N VAL A 20 -2.41 -11.33 1.26
CA VAL A 20 -1.96 -12.42 0.39
C VAL A 20 -2.47 -12.28 -1.05
N ASN A 21 -3.58 -11.57 -1.26
CA ASN A 21 -4.16 -11.37 -2.59
C ASN A 21 -3.30 -10.40 -3.42
N GLN A 22 -2.62 -10.93 -4.43
CA GLN A 22 -1.72 -10.17 -5.29
C GLN A 22 -2.43 -9.13 -6.16
N GLY A 23 -3.71 -9.34 -6.48
CA GLY A 23 -4.50 -8.40 -7.28
C GLY A 23 -4.93 -7.15 -6.52
N LEU A 24 -4.95 -7.22 -5.18
CA LEU A 24 -5.44 -6.15 -4.33
C LEU A 24 -4.41 -5.01 -4.19
N LEU A 25 -3.14 -5.37 -3.98
CA LEU A 25 -2.02 -4.44 -3.84
C LEU A 25 -0.83 -4.92 -4.67
N ASN A 26 -0.90 -4.70 -5.98
CA ASN A 26 0.22 -4.96 -6.88
C ASN A 26 1.14 -3.72 -6.95
N PRO A 27 2.38 -3.75 -6.43
CA PRO A 27 3.31 -2.61 -6.46
C PRO A 27 3.51 -1.99 -7.85
N ASP A 28 3.52 -2.81 -8.91
CA ASP A 28 3.72 -2.36 -10.29
C ASP A 28 2.69 -1.32 -10.74
N LYS A 29 1.48 -1.38 -10.17
CA LYS A 29 0.37 -0.49 -10.48
C LYS A 29 0.46 0.88 -9.80
N PHE A 30 1.45 1.08 -8.93
CA PHE A 30 1.67 2.31 -8.17
C PHE A 30 2.90 3.11 -8.63
N LYS A 31 3.60 2.67 -9.68
CA LYS A 31 4.81 3.33 -10.21
C LYS A 31 4.60 4.80 -10.55
N ASN A 32 3.39 5.15 -10.99
CA ASN A 32 3.00 6.50 -11.41
C ASN A 32 1.97 7.15 -10.46
N ALA A 33 1.61 6.46 -9.37
CA ALA A 33 0.71 7.02 -8.37
C ALA A 33 1.40 8.13 -7.56
N SER A 34 0.61 8.98 -6.90
CA SER A 34 1.13 10.04 -6.04
C SER A 34 2.01 9.43 -4.94
N GLN A 35 3.30 9.78 -4.96
CA GLN A 35 4.22 9.31 -3.92
C GLN A 35 3.79 9.82 -2.54
N GLN A 36 3.30 11.06 -2.46
CA GLN A 36 2.89 11.66 -1.20
C GLN A 36 1.73 10.87 -0.57
N ASP A 37 0.70 10.53 -1.35
CA ASP A 37 -0.48 9.82 -0.84
C ASP A 37 -0.09 8.41 -0.35
N ILE A 38 0.81 7.73 -1.07
CA ILE A 38 1.35 6.43 -0.66
C ILE A 38 2.17 6.57 0.63
N GLU A 39 2.99 7.61 0.74
CA GLU A 39 3.84 7.85 1.90
C GLU A 39 3.00 8.14 3.16
N GLU A 40 1.90 8.88 3.02
CA GLU A 40 0.94 9.12 4.12
C GLU A 40 0.31 7.81 4.63
N ILE A 41 -0.18 6.96 3.71
CA ILE A 41 -0.75 5.65 4.07
C ILE A 41 0.32 4.73 4.66
N HIS A 42 1.52 4.71 4.07
CA HIS A 42 2.65 3.92 4.56
C HIS A 42 3.01 4.30 6.00
N ASN A 43 3.14 5.59 6.29
CA ASN A 43 3.47 6.08 7.62
C ASN A 43 2.39 5.70 8.64
N PHE A 44 1.11 5.80 8.27
CA PHE A 44 0.00 5.34 9.10
C PHE A 44 0.09 3.83 9.38
N VAL A 45 0.29 3.02 8.34
CA VAL A 45 0.39 1.56 8.44
C VAL A 45 1.58 1.13 9.31
N MET A 46 2.72 1.81 9.17
CA MET A 46 3.92 1.51 9.94
C MET A 46 3.86 1.97 11.40
N SER A 47 3.07 3.01 11.69
CA SER A 47 2.90 3.53 13.05
C SER A 47 2.17 2.58 14.00
N LYS A 48 1.43 1.60 13.45
CA LYS A 48 0.60 0.65 14.20
C LYS A 48 1.18 -0.76 14.13
N ASP A 49 1.01 -1.54 15.19
CA ASP A 49 1.52 -2.92 15.23
C ASP A 49 0.61 -3.93 14.53
N SER A 50 -0.70 -3.70 14.61
CA SER A 50 -1.72 -4.61 14.05
C SER A 50 -2.95 -3.83 13.60
N PHE A 51 -3.73 -4.45 12.71
CA PHE A 51 -4.94 -3.89 12.13
C PHE A 51 -6.06 -4.93 12.21
N SER A 52 -7.28 -4.47 12.48
CA SER A 52 -8.47 -5.30 12.36
C SER A 52 -8.78 -5.59 10.88
N PRO A 53 -9.53 -6.66 10.57
CA PRO A 53 -9.92 -6.97 9.19
C PRO A 53 -10.64 -5.81 8.47
N SER A 54 -11.46 -5.06 9.20
CA SER A 54 -12.16 -3.87 8.67
C SER A 54 -11.19 -2.74 8.32
N GLU A 55 -10.19 -2.49 9.16
CA GLU A 55 -9.14 -1.50 8.85
C GLU A 55 -8.29 -1.92 7.66
N VAL A 56 -7.90 -3.20 7.59
CA VAL A 56 -7.16 -3.74 6.44
C VAL A 56 -7.95 -3.52 5.15
N THR A 57 -9.26 -3.77 5.17
CA THR A 57 -10.15 -3.56 4.02
C THR A 57 -10.22 -2.09 3.64
N ALA A 58 -10.42 -1.19 4.61
CA ALA A 58 -10.47 0.25 4.35
C ALA A 58 -9.15 0.80 3.76
N ILE A 59 -8.00 0.36 4.29
CA ILE A 59 -6.68 0.77 3.78
C ILE A 59 -6.46 0.23 2.36
N ALA A 60 -6.86 -1.02 2.12
CA ALA A 60 -6.80 -1.62 0.80
C ALA A 60 -7.66 -0.88 -0.24
N ASP A 61 -8.88 -0.47 0.13
CA ASP A 61 -9.76 0.29 -0.74
C ASP A 61 -9.18 1.68 -1.05
N GLU A 62 -8.63 2.37 -0.05
CA GLU A 62 -7.97 3.67 -0.23
C GLU A 62 -6.78 3.56 -1.19
N LEU A 63 -5.92 2.55 -1.01
CA LEU A 63 -4.83 2.27 -1.94
C LEU A 63 -5.36 1.88 -3.32
N GLY A 64 -6.50 1.19 -3.40
CA GLY A 64 -7.18 0.88 -4.65
C GLY A 64 -7.56 2.13 -5.44
N ASN A 65 -7.95 3.22 -4.77
CA ASN A 65 -8.29 4.50 -5.41
C ASN A 65 -7.07 5.24 -5.96
N LEU A 66 -5.89 5.00 -5.38
CA LEU A 66 -4.62 5.58 -5.84
C LEU A 66 -4.01 4.82 -7.02
N ARG A 67 -4.51 3.62 -7.32
CA ARG A 67 -4.07 2.83 -8.46
C ARG A 67 -4.43 3.53 -9.76
N GLN A 68 -3.47 3.64 -10.68
CA GLN A 68 -3.80 3.88 -12.08
C GLN A 68 -4.24 2.57 -12.73
N ASP A 69 -5.49 2.51 -13.19
CA ASP A 69 -6.00 1.37 -13.98
C ASP A 69 -5.34 1.29 -15.36
#